data_AF-A0A167GT57-F1
#
_entry.id   AF-A0A167GT57-F1
#
_cell.length_a   1.000
_cell.length_b   1.000
_cell.length_c   1.000
_cell.angle_alpha   90.00
_cell.angle_beta   90.00
_cell.angle_gamma   90.00
#
_symmetry.space_group_name_H-M   'P 1'
#
loop_
_entity.id
_entity.type
_entity.pdbx_description
1 polymer ?
#
loop_
_entity_poly.entity_id
_entity_poly.type
_entity_poly.pdbx_seq_one_letter_code
_entity_poly.pdbx_strand_id
1 'polypeptide(L)'
;MNQVKTWQRILLCIFIISVMVGDHKIYAAMSYEECYDVGIPTGACYQQQLYYAYETISSDSEQDIQMETNKMKNLMIKMQVNSPKNNTLKINKTKSKVNKSTQDKSVAVSAPNQDQVIRTVKVVATGYTAGYESTGKNPNHPQYGITYSGVKVQRNKNKVSTIAADLKVFPLGSILYIPGYGYGIVADTGSAIKGHKIDLYFKTTKQVYKEWGKKDVEVQVIKRGTGKCTEKMLQRLGTAIETYKSLPSFVIEEAI
;
A
#
# COMPACT_ATOMS: atom_id res chain seq x y z
N MET A 1 -56.15 -40.69 25.07
CA MET A 1 -55.80 -39.34 25.59
C MET A 1 -54.54 -38.87 24.88
N ASN A 2 -54.70 -37.87 24.01
CA ASN A 2 -53.70 -37.46 23.03
C ASN A 2 -52.46 -36.88 23.70
N GLN A 3 -51.34 -37.58 23.54
CA GLN A 3 -50.01 -37.14 23.94
C GLN A 3 -49.51 -36.09 22.95
N VAL A 4 -49.90 -34.84 23.17
CA VAL A 4 -49.31 -33.67 22.50
C VAL A 4 -47.86 -33.61 22.94
N LYS A 5 -46.95 -33.92 22.01
CA LYS A 5 -45.50 -34.03 22.28
C LYS A 5 -44.98 -32.68 22.75
N THR A 6 -44.14 -32.69 23.78
CA THR A 6 -43.54 -31.52 24.46
C THR A 6 -42.94 -30.48 23.51
N TRP A 7 -42.53 -30.90 22.31
CA TRP A 7 -42.03 -30.06 21.22
C TRP A 7 -43.08 -29.09 20.63
N GLN A 8 -44.37 -29.45 20.66
CA GLN A 8 -45.46 -28.56 20.20
C GLN A 8 -45.72 -27.40 21.17
N ARG A 9 -45.31 -27.51 22.44
CA ARG A 9 -45.36 -26.39 23.41
C ARG A 9 -44.18 -25.43 23.26
N ILE A 10 -43.01 -25.93 22.87
CA ILE A 10 -41.81 -25.11 22.64
C ILE A 10 -41.96 -24.29 21.35
N LEU A 11 -42.54 -24.87 20.30
CA LEU A 11 -42.85 -24.15 19.06
C LEU A 11 -43.90 -23.03 19.26
N LEU A 12 -44.87 -23.22 20.16
CA LEU A 12 -45.87 -22.20 20.47
C LEU A 12 -45.29 -21.02 21.27
N CYS A 13 -44.29 -21.25 22.14
CA CYS A 13 -43.62 -20.18 22.88
C CYS A 13 -42.68 -19.35 21.99
N ILE A 14 -42.02 -19.96 21.00
CA ILE A 14 -41.15 -19.25 20.06
C ILE A 14 -41.97 -18.40 19.07
N PHE A 15 -43.18 -18.85 18.70
CA PHE A 15 -44.07 -18.09 17.82
C PHE A 15 -44.69 -16.87 18.52
N ILE A 16 -44.94 -16.91 19.83
CA ILE A 16 -45.50 -15.79 20.59
C ILE A 16 -44.44 -14.72 20.91
N ILE A 17 -43.17 -15.09 21.10
CA ILE A 17 -42.09 -14.12 21.32
C ILE A 17 -41.71 -13.36 20.03
N SER A 18 -41.97 -13.94 18.86
CA SER A 18 -41.64 -13.30 17.57
C SER A 18 -42.68 -12.27 17.09
N VAL A 19 -43.82 -12.11 17.77
CA VAL A 19 -44.91 -11.20 17.33
C VAL A 19 -44.96 -9.90 18.15
N MET A 20 -44.13 -9.72 19.18
CA MET A 20 -44.27 -8.60 20.13
C MET A 20 -43.08 -7.63 20.24
N VAL A 21 -42.00 -7.80 19.47
CA VAL A 21 -40.94 -6.77 19.40
C VAL A 21 -40.54 -6.56 17.95
N GLY A 22 -41.00 -5.44 17.39
CA GLY A 22 -40.68 -5.00 16.04
C GLY A 22 -39.21 -4.65 15.87
N ASP A 23 -38.76 -4.83 14.63
CA ASP A 23 -37.61 -4.20 13.99
C ASP A 23 -36.29 -4.15 14.78
N HIS A 24 -35.61 -5.29 14.87
CA HIS A 24 -34.16 -5.34 14.71
C HIS A 24 -33.78 -6.63 14.00
N LYS A 25 -33.27 -6.50 12.77
CA LYS A 25 -32.73 -7.62 12.00
C LYS A 25 -31.48 -8.15 12.67
N ILE A 26 -31.61 -9.19 13.49
CA ILE A 26 -30.50 -10.04 13.90
C ILE A 26 -30.20 -10.95 12.71
N TYR A 27 -29.19 -10.58 11.93
CA TYR A 27 -28.60 -11.50 10.97
C TYR A 27 -27.58 -12.36 11.73
N ALA A 28 -27.91 -13.63 11.95
CA ALA A 28 -26.91 -14.60 12.41
C ALA A 28 -25.76 -14.65 11.38
N ALA A 29 -24.52 -14.77 11.85
CA ALA A 29 -23.36 -14.94 10.98
C ALA A 29 -23.51 -16.24 10.18
N MET A 30 -23.82 -16.13 8.89
CA MET A 30 -23.94 -17.28 7.98
C MET A 30 -22.55 -17.85 7.66
N SER A 31 -22.48 -19.17 7.54
CA SER A 31 -21.26 -19.86 7.13
C SER A 31 -20.96 -19.65 5.64
N TYR A 32 -19.71 -19.91 5.23
CA TYR A 32 -19.28 -19.69 3.85
C TYR A 32 -20.04 -20.59 2.84
N GLU A 33 -20.40 -21.81 3.25
CA GLU A 33 -21.19 -22.74 2.43
C GLU A 33 -22.62 -22.23 2.23
N GLU A 34 -23.22 -21.60 3.24
CA GLU A 34 -24.56 -21.00 3.14
C GLU A 34 -24.56 -19.72 2.29
N CYS A 35 -23.51 -18.88 2.34
CA CYS A 35 -23.36 -17.70 1.50
C CYS A 35 -23.35 -18.04 -0.01
N TYR A 36 -22.80 -19.21 -0.38
CA TYR A 36 -22.72 -19.67 -1.77
C TYR A 36 -24.08 -20.13 -2.32
N ASP A 37 -24.86 -20.84 -1.50
CA ASP A 37 -26.15 -21.42 -1.91
C ASP A 37 -27.26 -20.36 -2.14
N VAL A 38 -27.14 -19.18 -1.50
CA VAL A 38 -28.08 -18.06 -1.68
C VAL A 38 -27.63 -17.02 -2.73
N GLY A 39 -26.53 -17.26 -3.44
CA GLY A 39 -26.10 -16.43 -4.57
C GLY A 39 -25.56 -15.02 -4.22
N ILE A 40 -25.11 -14.81 -2.98
CA ILE A 40 -24.55 -13.51 -2.55
C ILE A 40 -23.09 -13.39 -3.02
N PRO A 41 -22.65 -12.26 -3.62
CA PRO A 41 -21.26 -12.05 -4.02
C PRO A 41 -20.30 -12.19 -2.84
N THR A 42 -19.25 -13.01 -3.00
CA THR A 42 -18.29 -13.38 -1.94
C THR A 42 -17.64 -12.20 -1.22
N GLY A 43 -17.51 -11.05 -1.89
CA GLY A 43 -16.96 -9.82 -1.30
C GLY A 43 -17.84 -9.18 -0.21
N ALA A 44 -19.17 -9.37 -0.26
CA ALA A 44 -20.09 -8.83 0.75
C ALA A 44 -20.13 -9.68 2.03
N CYS A 45 -20.00 -11.01 1.91
CA CYS A 45 -19.96 -11.95 3.04
C CYS A 45 -18.69 -11.72 3.90
N TYR A 46 -17.56 -11.35 3.28
CA TYR A 46 -16.29 -11.07 3.97
C TYR A 46 -16.31 -9.78 4.81
N GLN A 47 -16.97 -8.73 4.32
CA GLN A 47 -17.14 -7.46 5.05
C GLN A 47 -17.98 -7.65 6.32
N GLN A 48 -19.02 -8.49 6.26
CA GLN A 48 -19.87 -8.79 7.42
C GLN A 48 -19.09 -9.58 8.49
N GLN A 49 -18.28 -10.57 8.09
CA GLN A 49 -17.47 -11.37 9.03
C GLN A 49 -16.38 -10.54 9.73
N LEU A 50 -15.76 -9.58 9.04
CA LEU A 50 -14.75 -8.69 9.64
C LEU A 50 -15.34 -7.73 10.68
N TYR A 51 -16.57 -7.25 10.46
CA TYR A 51 -17.27 -6.37 11.40
C TYR A 51 -17.57 -7.09 12.73
N TYR A 52 -18.07 -8.32 12.68
CA TYR A 52 -18.34 -9.12 13.89
C TYR A 52 -17.07 -9.60 14.60
N ALA A 53 -16.00 -9.90 13.86
CA ALA A 53 -14.70 -10.18 14.46
C ALA A 53 -14.17 -8.97 15.25
N TYR A 54 -14.34 -7.75 14.72
CA TYR A 54 -13.96 -6.51 15.42
C TYR A 54 -14.78 -6.26 16.69
N GLU A 55 -16.11 -6.45 16.65
CA GLU A 55 -16.96 -6.31 17.84
C GLU A 55 -16.62 -7.35 18.92
N THR A 56 -16.22 -8.57 18.53
CA THR A 56 -15.82 -9.63 19.47
C THR A 56 -14.45 -9.34 20.10
N ILE A 57 -13.53 -8.69 19.37
CA ILE A 57 -12.20 -8.29 19.89
C ILE A 57 -12.31 -7.08 20.84
N SER A 58 -13.37 -6.28 20.74
CA SER A 58 -13.57 -5.09 21.57
C SER A 58 -13.96 -5.39 23.04
N SER A 59 -14.18 -6.65 23.43
CA SER A 59 -14.61 -7.02 24.78
C SER A 59 -13.59 -7.74 25.65
N ASP A 60 -12.41 -8.09 25.14
CA ASP A 60 -11.41 -8.87 25.89
C ASP A 60 -10.21 -8.01 26.32
N SER A 61 -9.78 -8.20 27.57
CA SER A 61 -8.78 -7.37 28.23
C SER A 61 -7.41 -7.41 27.53
N GLU A 62 -6.71 -6.28 27.43
CA GLU A 62 -5.41 -6.13 26.74
C GLU A 62 -4.33 -7.16 27.14
N GLN A 63 -4.50 -7.83 28.28
CA GLN A 63 -3.56 -8.84 28.80
C GLN A 63 -3.63 -10.17 28.04
N ASP A 64 -4.80 -10.56 27.52
CA ASP A 64 -5.01 -11.84 26.85
C ASP A 64 -4.44 -11.84 25.42
N ILE A 65 -4.52 -10.69 24.73
CA ILE A 65 -3.90 -10.46 23.42
C ILE A 65 -2.37 -10.53 23.52
N GLN A 66 -1.79 -10.01 24.60
CA GLN A 66 -0.35 -10.07 24.82
C GLN A 66 0.14 -11.50 25.11
N MET A 67 -0.68 -12.32 25.77
CA MET A 67 -0.33 -13.71 26.05
C MET A 67 -0.34 -14.56 24.76
N GLU A 68 -1.35 -14.40 23.91
CA GLU A 68 -1.44 -15.15 22.64
C GLU A 68 -0.39 -14.70 21.61
N THR A 69 -0.06 -13.41 21.55
CA THR A 69 1.05 -12.93 20.69
C THR A 69 2.41 -13.47 21.14
N ASN A 70 2.65 -13.59 22.44
CA ASN A 70 3.87 -14.20 22.98
C ASN A 70 3.93 -15.70 22.74
N LYS A 71 2.78 -16.39 22.81
CA LYS A 71 2.64 -17.82 22.49
C LYS A 71 2.94 -18.08 21.01
N MET A 72 2.44 -17.22 20.11
CA MET A 72 2.73 -17.28 18.67
C MET A 72 4.20 -16.96 18.34
N LYS A 73 4.81 -15.97 19.01
CA LYS A 73 6.26 -15.71 18.88
C LYS A 73 7.08 -16.92 19.30
N ASN A 74 6.75 -17.56 20.42
CA ASN A 74 7.44 -18.75 20.89
C ASN A 74 7.23 -19.97 19.97
N LEU A 75 6.07 -20.08 19.32
CA LEU A 75 5.81 -21.11 18.31
C LEU A 75 6.67 -20.90 17.06
N MET A 76 6.79 -19.65 16.57
CA MET A 76 7.65 -19.32 15.42
C MET A 76 9.13 -19.57 15.71
N ILE A 77 9.61 -19.27 16.92
CA ILE A 77 10.99 -19.57 17.34
C ILE A 77 11.22 -21.09 17.37
N LYS A 78 10.28 -21.88 17.88
CA LYS A 78 10.39 -23.35 17.90
C LYS A 78 10.38 -23.96 16.50
N MET A 79 9.67 -23.35 15.54
CA MET A 79 9.68 -23.78 14.14
C MET A 79 11.01 -23.47 13.42
N GLN A 80 11.76 -22.44 13.83
CA GLN A 80 13.06 -22.09 13.25
C GLN A 80 14.23 -22.94 13.76
N VAL A 81 14.09 -23.62 14.91
CA VAL A 81 15.16 -24.45 15.50
C VAL A 81 15.18 -25.89 14.95
N ASN A 82 14.09 -26.35 14.32
CA ASN A 82 13.96 -27.71 13.78
C ASN A 82 14.11 -27.80 12.24
N SER A 83 15.03 -27.03 11.65
CA SER A 83 15.42 -27.24 10.25
C SER A 83 16.64 -28.16 10.17
N PRO A 84 16.54 -29.37 9.59
CA PRO A 84 17.68 -30.28 9.47
C PRO A 84 18.74 -29.73 8.51
N LYS A 85 20.00 -29.78 8.95
CA LYS A 85 21.19 -29.50 8.15
C LYS A 85 21.55 -30.72 7.28
N ASN A 86 21.88 -30.43 6.02
CA ASN A 86 22.70 -31.18 5.05
C ASN A 86 22.04 -32.37 4.31
N ASN A 87 21.90 -32.26 2.98
CA ASN A 87 22.81 -32.98 2.08
C ASN A 87 22.74 -32.54 0.61
N THR A 88 23.93 -32.58 0.01
CA THR A 88 24.33 -32.20 -1.34
C THR A 88 23.67 -33.05 -2.42
N LEU A 89 23.08 -32.41 -3.45
CA LEU A 89 22.84 -33.04 -4.75
C LEU A 89 23.36 -32.12 -5.86
N LYS A 90 24.46 -32.55 -6.47
CA LYS A 90 24.99 -32.05 -7.74
C LYS A 90 24.04 -32.49 -8.86
N ILE A 91 23.50 -31.55 -9.65
CA ILE A 91 22.96 -31.83 -10.99
C ILE A 91 23.37 -30.73 -11.96
N ASN A 92 23.63 -31.18 -13.19
CA ASN A 92 24.47 -30.61 -14.23
C ASN A 92 23.92 -29.39 -14.97
N LYS A 93 24.88 -28.66 -15.57
CA LYS A 93 24.72 -27.58 -16.56
C LYS A 93 23.73 -27.93 -17.68
N THR A 94 22.78 -27.04 -17.93
CA THR A 94 22.22 -26.78 -19.26
C THR A 94 22.24 -25.29 -19.55
N LYS A 95 22.80 -24.94 -20.72
CA LYS A 95 23.04 -23.58 -21.20
C LYS A 95 21.73 -23.01 -21.76
N SER A 96 21.19 -21.96 -21.14
CA SER A 96 20.25 -21.06 -21.81
C SER A 96 20.89 -19.67 -21.94
N LYS A 97 21.15 -19.28 -23.19
CA LYS A 97 21.59 -17.93 -23.57
C LYS A 97 20.46 -16.95 -23.28
N VAL A 98 20.65 -16.10 -22.27
CA VAL A 98 19.91 -14.84 -22.13
C VAL A 98 20.94 -13.72 -22.25
N ASN A 99 20.70 -12.84 -23.21
CA ASN A 99 21.58 -11.73 -23.55
C ASN A 99 21.77 -10.80 -22.36
N LYS A 100 23.03 -10.69 -21.94
CA LYS A 100 23.53 -9.81 -20.90
C LYS A 100 23.54 -8.38 -21.43
N SER A 101 22.47 -7.61 -21.22
CA SER A 101 22.57 -6.16 -21.25
C SER A 101 23.21 -5.70 -19.94
N THR A 102 24.39 -5.13 -20.07
CA THR A 102 25.21 -4.53 -19.03
C THR A 102 24.39 -3.71 -18.04
N GLN A 103 24.21 -4.25 -16.83
CA GLN A 103 23.66 -3.53 -15.69
C GLN A 103 24.64 -2.45 -15.27
N ASP A 104 24.22 -1.22 -15.51
CA ASP A 104 24.83 -0.02 -14.99
C ASP A 104 24.66 0.03 -13.47
N LYS A 105 25.66 0.59 -12.79
CA LYS A 105 25.78 0.56 -11.32
C LYS A 105 24.73 1.46 -10.65
N SER A 106 24.18 0.98 -9.53
CA SER A 106 23.41 1.71 -8.50
C SER A 106 21.94 2.07 -8.80
N VAL A 107 21.04 1.09 -8.71
CA VAL A 107 19.66 1.38 -8.27
C VAL A 107 19.55 0.87 -6.84
N ALA A 108 19.47 1.80 -5.89
CA ALA A 108 19.53 1.51 -4.47
C ALA A 108 18.16 1.10 -3.85
N VAL A 109 17.13 0.96 -4.70
CA VAL A 109 15.80 0.48 -4.36
C VAL A 109 15.26 -0.43 -5.46
N SER A 110 14.63 -1.55 -5.09
CA SER A 110 14.05 -2.50 -6.04
C SER A 110 12.80 -1.94 -6.71
N ALA A 111 12.64 -2.26 -8.00
CA ALA A 111 11.42 -2.01 -8.75
C ALA A 111 10.21 -2.72 -8.08
N PRO A 112 8.98 -2.22 -8.28
CA PRO A 112 7.78 -2.89 -7.79
C PRO A 112 7.58 -4.23 -8.49
N ASN A 113 6.88 -5.15 -7.83
CA ASN A 113 6.44 -6.37 -8.47
C ASN A 113 5.31 -6.07 -9.47
N GLN A 114 5.14 -6.93 -10.48
CA GLN A 114 4.19 -6.69 -11.56
C GLN A 114 2.73 -6.60 -11.07
N ASP A 115 2.38 -7.34 -10.02
CA ASP A 115 1.07 -7.32 -9.35
C ASP A 115 0.79 -6.00 -8.62
N GLN A 116 1.83 -5.23 -8.29
CA GLN A 116 1.69 -3.92 -7.65
C GLN A 116 1.50 -2.78 -8.65
N VAL A 117 1.73 -3.02 -9.95
CA VAL A 117 1.62 -2.00 -10.99
C VAL A 117 0.17 -1.94 -11.49
N ILE A 118 -0.52 -0.86 -11.15
CA ILE A 118 -1.91 -0.62 -11.60
C ILE A 118 -1.95 -0.37 -13.11
N ARG A 119 -1.02 0.46 -13.60
CA ARG A 119 -0.85 0.77 -15.03
C ARG A 119 0.49 1.44 -15.29
N THR A 120 0.94 1.37 -16.54
CA THR A 120 2.09 2.13 -17.04
C THR A 120 1.60 3.32 -17.84
N VAL A 121 2.24 4.47 -17.66
CA VAL A 121 1.88 5.72 -18.34
C VAL A 121 3.14 6.34 -18.93
N LYS A 122 3.12 6.67 -20.23
CA LYS A 122 4.20 7.44 -20.86
C LYS A 122 4.07 8.91 -20.47
N VAL A 123 5.15 9.50 -19.97
CA VAL A 123 5.19 10.90 -19.53
C VAL A 123 6.46 11.59 -20.01
N VAL A 124 6.39 12.91 -20.16
CA VAL A 124 7.58 13.76 -20.26
C VAL A 124 8.07 14.04 -18.85
N ALA A 125 9.29 13.62 -18.51
CA ALA A 125 9.88 13.88 -17.20
C ALA A 125 11.01 14.92 -17.29
N THR A 126 10.91 15.97 -16.48
CA THR A 126 11.95 16.98 -16.25
C THR A 126 12.50 16.88 -14.84
N GLY A 127 13.50 17.69 -14.50
CA GLY A 127 13.94 17.84 -13.11
C GLY A 127 13.94 19.30 -12.68
N TYR A 128 13.59 19.53 -11.41
CA TYR A 128 13.54 20.85 -10.78
C TYR A 128 14.23 20.84 -9.41
N THR A 129 14.44 22.02 -8.85
CA THR A 129 15.04 22.21 -7.52
C THR A 129 14.15 23.11 -6.66
N ALA A 130 14.52 23.32 -5.40
CA ALA A 130 13.87 24.31 -4.53
C ALA A 130 14.27 25.76 -4.87
N GLY A 131 15.30 25.95 -5.70
CA GLY A 131 15.94 27.22 -5.98
C GLY A 131 15.07 28.20 -6.77
N TYR A 132 15.58 29.43 -6.87
CA TYR A 132 14.91 30.55 -7.54
C TYR A 132 14.58 30.22 -9.00
N GLU A 133 15.45 29.49 -9.68
CA GLU A 133 15.28 29.08 -11.08
C GLU A 133 14.04 28.22 -11.33
N SER A 134 13.57 27.49 -10.32
CA SER A 134 12.42 26.59 -10.42
C SER A 134 11.18 27.15 -9.72
N THR A 135 11.36 27.87 -8.60
CA THR A 135 10.26 28.28 -7.72
C THR A 135 10.11 29.79 -7.53
N GLY A 136 11.09 30.59 -8.00
CA GLY A 136 11.16 32.02 -7.72
C GLY A 136 11.48 32.37 -6.26
N LYS A 137 11.86 31.39 -5.43
CA LYS A 137 12.11 31.57 -3.99
C LYS A 137 13.60 31.40 -3.65
N ASN A 138 14.08 32.26 -2.76
CA ASN A 138 15.43 32.15 -2.18
C ASN A 138 15.38 31.34 -0.87
N PRO A 139 16.52 30.80 -0.37
CA PRO A 139 16.58 30.01 0.86
C PRO A 139 16.00 30.69 2.11
N ASN A 140 15.98 32.02 2.15
CA ASN A 140 15.43 32.81 3.26
C ASN A 140 13.90 33.00 3.18
N HIS A 141 13.25 32.54 2.11
CA HIS A 141 11.80 32.66 1.95
C HIS A 141 11.07 31.62 2.83
N PRO A 142 10.00 31.97 3.56
CA PRO A 142 9.32 31.05 4.49
C PRO A 142 8.76 29.79 3.83
N GLN A 143 8.40 29.89 2.54
CA GLN A 143 7.92 28.76 1.73
C GLN A 143 9.00 28.12 0.86
N TYR A 144 10.29 28.37 1.13
CA TYR A 144 11.39 27.74 0.40
C TYR A 144 11.38 26.22 0.64
N GLY A 145 11.35 25.45 -0.44
CA GLY A 145 11.29 23.98 -0.37
C GLY A 145 9.97 23.42 0.16
N ILE A 146 8.90 24.22 0.23
CA ILE A 146 7.55 23.73 0.59
C ILE A 146 6.77 23.46 -0.69
N THR A 147 6.29 22.23 -0.85
CA THR A 147 5.46 21.77 -1.98
C THR A 147 4.01 22.23 -1.87
N TYR A 148 3.23 22.09 -2.95
CA TYR A 148 1.79 22.37 -2.95
C TYR A 148 1.02 21.63 -1.84
N SER A 149 1.42 20.40 -1.48
CA SER A 149 0.74 19.67 -0.40
C SER A 149 1.13 20.14 1.01
N GLY A 150 2.11 21.05 1.13
CA GLY A 150 2.61 21.55 2.41
C GLY A 150 3.78 20.76 3.01
N VAL A 151 4.17 19.62 2.41
CA VAL A 151 5.36 18.85 2.85
C VAL A 151 6.62 19.46 2.27
N LYS A 152 7.76 19.22 2.93
CA LYS A 152 9.06 19.65 2.40
C LYS A 152 9.49 18.78 1.21
N VAL A 153 10.12 19.41 0.23
CA VAL A 153 10.75 18.70 -0.88
C VAL A 153 11.81 17.73 -0.35
N GLN A 154 11.80 16.50 -0.86
CA GLN A 154 12.78 15.49 -0.47
C GLN A 154 13.29 14.71 -1.68
N ARG A 155 14.62 14.53 -1.73
CA ARG A 155 15.29 13.66 -2.71
C ARG A 155 16.11 12.62 -1.98
N ASN A 156 15.76 11.36 -2.18
CA ASN A 156 16.50 10.21 -1.65
C ASN A 156 16.38 9.01 -2.61
N LYS A 157 17.49 8.35 -2.94
CA LYS A 157 17.52 7.16 -3.83
C LYS A 157 17.09 5.87 -3.11
N ASN A 158 17.13 5.88 -1.77
CA ASN A 158 16.84 4.74 -0.90
C ASN A 158 15.52 4.92 -0.13
N LYS A 159 14.76 5.98 -0.44
CA LYS A 159 13.44 6.30 0.12
C LYS A 159 12.56 6.87 -0.99
N VAL A 160 11.32 7.22 -0.67
CA VAL A 160 10.47 7.96 -1.60
C VAL A 160 11.01 9.37 -1.81
N SER A 161 10.84 9.95 -2.99
CA SER A 161 11.14 11.37 -3.28
C SER A 161 9.86 12.13 -3.63
N THR A 162 9.80 13.43 -3.35
CA THR A 162 8.67 14.27 -3.77
C THR A 162 8.76 14.60 -5.25
N ILE A 163 7.65 14.51 -5.97
CA ILE A 163 7.56 14.89 -7.39
C ILE A 163 6.39 15.85 -7.62
N ALA A 164 6.48 16.64 -8.70
CA ALA A 164 5.40 17.48 -9.17
C ALA A 164 4.67 16.83 -10.36
N ALA A 165 3.35 16.99 -10.41
CA ALA A 165 2.54 16.47 -11.52
C ALA A 165 1.28 17.32 -11.75
N ASP A 166 0.56 17.01 -12.84
CA ASP A 166 -0.81 17.46 -13.02
C ASP A 166 -1.76 16.63 -12.13
N LEU A 167 -2.39 17.29 -11.15
CA LEU A 167 -3.26 16.65 -10.16
C LEU A 167 -4.54 16.03 -10.77
N LYS A 168 -4.92 16.43 -12.00
CA LYS A 168 -6.03 15.79 -12.72
C LYS A 168 -5.64 14.39 -13.21
N VAL A 169 -4.37 14.19 -13.56
CA VAL A 169 -3.83 12.92 -14.06
C VAL A 169 -3.36 12.06 -12.88
N PHE A 170 -2.51 12.63 -12.04
CA PHE A 170 -1.93 12.01 -10.85
C PHE A 170 -2.30 12.83 -9.61
N PRO A 171 -3.40 12.50 -8.91
CA PRO A 171 -3.80 13.21 -7.69
C PRO A 171 -2.69 13.21 -6.63
N LEU A 172 -2.71 14.22 -5.74
CA LEU A 172 -1.80 14.27 -4.60
C LEU A 172 -1.81 12.95 -3.82
N GLY A 173 -0.62 12.52 -3.42
CA GLY A 173 -0.38 11.23 -2.76
C GLY A 173 -0.21 10.05 -3.71
N SER A 174 -0.32 10.23 -5.03
CA SER A 174 -0.08 9.14 -5.98
C SER A 174 1.36 8.65 -5.86
N ILE A 175 1.55 7.33 -5.84
CA ILE A 175 2.86 6.68 -5.73
C ILE A 175 3.23 6.12 -7.10
N LEU A 176 4.36 6.58 -7.62
CA LEU A 176 4.91 6.18 -8.91
C LEU A 176 6.27 5.51 -8.71
N TYR A 177 6.58 4.51 -9.52
CA TYR A 177 7.95 4.08 -9.75
C TYR A 177 8.44 4.66 -11.09
N ILE A 178 9.57 5.37 -11.04
CA ILE A 178 10.14 6.05 -12.20
C ILE A 178 11.51 5.41 -12.48
N PRO A 179 11.66 4.63 -13.58
CA PRO A 179 12.91 3.97 -13.92
C PRO A 179 14.10 4.95 -13.95
N GLY A 180 15.19 4.60 -13.25
CA GLY A 180 16.38 5.43 -13.13
C GLY A 180 16.31 6.57 -12.08
N TYR A 181 15.13 6.86 -11.52
CA TYR A 181 14.96 7.85 -10.45
C TYR A 181 14.63 7.21 -9.09
N GLY A 182 13.72 6.23 -9.09
CA GLY A 182 13.21 5.52 -7.91
C GLY A 182 11.72 5.78 -7.65
N TYR A 183 11.28 5.55 -6.41
CA TYR A 183 9.90 5.84 -6.00
C TYR A 183 9.66 7.35 -5.81
N GLY A 184 8.56 7.83 -6.39
CA GLY A 184 8.08 9.21 -6.27
C GLY A 184 6.68 9.27 -5.68
N ILE A 185 6.44 10.22 -4.79
CA ILE A 185 5.10 10.58 -4.32
C ILE A 185 4.72 11.97 -4.86
N VAL A 186 3.54 12.08 -5.45
CA VAL A 186 3.03 13.35 -5.95
C VAL A 186 2.68 14.24 -4.76
N ALA A 187 3.52 15.23 -4.52
CA ALA A 187 3.39 16.19 -3.43
C ALA A 187 3.23 17.63 -3.96
N ASP A 188 3.60 17.87 -5.21
CA ASP A 188 3.67 19.22 -5.76
C ASP A 188 2.94 19.37 -7.10
N THR A 189 2.74 20.61 -7.52
CA THR A 189 2.22 20.94 -8.85
C THR A 189 2.93 22.17 -9.41
N GLY A 190 2.89 22.36 -10.72
CA GLY A 190 3.50 23.49 -11.41
C GLY A 190 2.62 24.05 -12.52
N SER A 191 2.80 25.32 -12.84
CA SER A 191 2.09 25.99 -13.94
C SER A 191 2.39 25.32 -15.29
N ALA A 192 3.65 24.92 -15.51
CA ALA A 192 4.12 24.25 -16.74
C ALA A 192 3.97 22.71 -16.73
N ILE A 193 3.54 22.14 -15.60
CA ILE A 193 3.38 20.70 -15.38
C ILE A 193 1.91 20.33 -15.56
N LYS A 194 1.53 20.08 -16.81
CA LYS A 194 0.16 19.78 -17.25
C LYS A 194 0.10 18.52 -18.11
N GLY A 195 -0.99 17.78 -17.99
CA GLY A 195 -1.21 16.50 -18.67
C GLY A 195 -0.22 15.43 -18.22
N HIS A 196 0.30 14.65 -19.17
CA HIS A 196 1.27 13.59 -18.95
C HIS A 196 2.71 14.13 -18.81
N LYS A 197 2.90 15.13 -17.94
CA LYS A 197 4.20 15.68 -17.58
C LYS A 197 4.43 15.55 -16.08
N ILE A 198 5.64 15.18 -15.70
CA ILE A 198 6.08 15.14 -14.30
C ILE A 198 7.39 15.92 -14.14
N ASP A 199 7.61 16.47 -12.96
CA ASP A 199 8.85 17.13 -12.58
C ASP A 199 9.48 16.46 -11.36
N LEU A 200 10.72 16.03 -11.51
CA LEU A 200 11.42 15.24 -10.50
C LEU A 200 12.28 16.16 -9.64
N TYR A 201 12.12 16.10 -8.32
CA TYR A 201 12.91 16.95 -7.44
C TYR A 201 14.37 16.48 -7.36
N PHE A 202 15.30 17.44 -7.43
CA PHE A 202 16.73 17.27 -7.17
C PHE A 202 17.23 18.37 -6.23
N LYS A 203 18.31 18.08 -5.50
CA LYS A 203 18.87 19.06 -4.55
C LYS A 203 19.56 20.23 -5.26
N THR A 204 20.11 20.01 -6.46
CA THR A 204 20.85 21.02 -7.22
C THR A 204 20.63 20.89 -8.72
N THR A 205 20.74 21.99 -9.46
CA THR A 205 20.66 22.01 -10.93
C THR A 205 21.72 21.12 -11.58
N LYS A 206 22.93 21.10 -11.03
CA LYS A 206 24.01 20.20 -11.47
C LYS A 206 23.60 18.73 -11.41
N GLN A 207 22.84 18.31 -10.40
CA GLN A 207 22.30 16.95 -10.33
C GLN A 207 21.24 16.70 -11.40
N VAL A 208 20.38 17.67 -11.70
CA VAL A 208 19.39 17.54 -12.79
C VAL A 208 20.08 17.23 -14.11
N TYR A 209 21.09 18.02 -14.49
CA TYR A 209 21.82 17.83 -15.74
C TYR A 209 22.62 16.53 -15.78
N LYS A 210 23.24 16.14 -14.65
CA LYS A 210 24.08 14.94 -14.58
C LYS A 210 23.27 13.64 -14.55
N GLU A 211 22.15 13.62 -13.84
CA GLU A 211 21.43 12.38 -13.52
C GLU A 211 20.15 12.19 -14.34
N TRP A 212 19.60 13.25 -14.95
CA TRP A 212 18.27 13.16 -15.55
C TRP A 212 18.11 13.82 -16.93
N GLY A 213 18.21 15.15 -17.00
CA GLY A 213 17.80 15.91 -18.19
C GLY A 213 16.28 15.89 -18.43
N LYS A 214 15.85 16.20 -19.66
CA LYS A 214 14.45 16.06 -20.10
C LYS A 214 14.33 14.84 -21.00
N LYS A 215 13.41 13.93 -20.71
CA LYS A 215 13.18 12.74 -21.54
C LYS A 215 11.77 12.19 -21.39
N ASP A 216 11.33 11.44 -22.40
CA ASP A 216 10.15 10.58 -22.29
C ASP A 216 10.50 9.34 -21.46
N VAL A 217 9.63 8.98 -20.53
CA VAL A 217 9.78 7.80 -19.68
C VAL A 217 8.43 7.13 -19.46
N GLU A 218 8.44 5.81 -19.39
CA GLU A 218 7.29 5.04 -18.95
C GLU A 218 7.33 4.87 -17.44
N VAL A 219 6.38 5.49 -16.74
CA VAL A 219 6.25 5.40 -15.29
C VAL A 219 5.21 4.37 -14.90
N GLN A 220 5.49 3.65 -13.82
CA GLN A 220 4.58 2.66 -13.26
C GLN A 220 3.77 3.30 -12.13
N VAL A 221 2.45 3.30 -12.26
CA VAL A 221 1.54 3.79 -11.23
C VAL A 221 1.31 2.66 -10.24
N ILE A 222 1.74 2.85 -9.00
CA ILE A 222 1.64 1.84 -7.93
C ILE A 222 0.39 2.09 -7.09
N LYS A 223 0.07 3.36 -6.87
CA LYS A 223 -1.14 3.77 -6.15
C LYS A 223 -1.65 5.10 -6.68
N ARG A 224 -2.98 5.19 -6.87
CA ARG A 224 -3.65 6.46 -7.11
C ARG A 224 -3.84 7.19 -5.78
N GLY A 225 -3.41 8.45 -5.73
CA GLY A 225 -3.52 9.30 -4.56
C GLY A 225 -4.96 9.69 -4.23
N THR A 226 -5.19 10.06 -2.96
CA THR A 226 -6.50 10.46 -2.42
C THR A 226 -6.70 11.97 -2.35
N GLY A 227 -5.76 12.75 -2.88
CA GLY A 227 -5.80 14.22 -2.81
C GLY A 227 -5.06 14.79 -1.60
N LYS A 228 -4.36 13.96 -0.82
CA LYS A 228 -3.54 14.37 0.33
C LYS A 228 -2.13 13.79 0.23
N CYS A 229 -1.16 14.52 0.76
CA CYS A 229 0.22 14.08 0.93
C CYS A 229 0.77 14.74 2.19
N THR A 230 1.06 13.95 3.23
CA THR A 230 1.43 14.42 4.57
C THR A 230 2.82 13.92 4.95
N GLU A 231 3.50 14.62 5.87
CA GLU A 231 4.83 14.22 6.35
C GLU A 231 4.84 12.79 6.92
N LYS A 232 3.76 12.39 7.60
CA LYS A 232 3.56 11.03 8.14
C LYS A 232 3.55 9.97 7.02
N MET A 233 2.89 10.26 5.89
CA MET A 233 2.89 9.37 4.73
C MET A 233 4.31 9.23 4.15
N LEU A 234 5.04 10.33 3.96
CA LEU A 234 6.42 10.29 3.46
C LEU A 234 7.35 9.52 4.40
N GLN A 235 7.23 9.74 5.72
CA GLN A 235 8.01 9.04 6.72
C GLN A 235 7.72 7.54 6.68
N ARG A 236 6.45 7.14 6.65
CA ARG A 236 6.03 5.73 6.59
C ARG A 236 6.56 5.04 5.34
N LEU A 237 6.37 5.65 4.17
CA LEU A 237 6.89 5.12 2.90
C LEU A 237 8.42 5.05 2.90
N GLY A 238 9.08 6.08 3.42
CA GLY A 238 10.53 6.14 3.54
C GLY A 238 11.09 5.03 4.42
N THR A 239 10.49 4.78 5.59
CA THR A 239 10.86 3.68 6.49
C THR A 239 10.64 2.33 5.83
N ALA A 240 9.49 2.12 5.16
CA ALA A 240 9.22 0.87 4.46
C ALA A 240 10.29 0.57 3.38
N ILE A 241 10.63 1.55 2.55
CA ILE A 241 11.65 1.38 1.51
C ILE A 241 13.01 1.11 2.14
N GLU A 242 13.35 1.80 3.23
CA GLU A 242 14.63 1.61 3.90
C GLU A 242 14.76 0.20 4.49
N THR A 243 13.68 -0.33 5.08
CA THR A 243 13.61 -1.67 5.69
C THR A 243 13.53 -2.78 4.65
N TYR A 244 12.59 -2.70 3.71
CA TYR A 244 12.27 -3.79 2.78
C TYR A 244 12.94 -3.66 1.40
N LYS A 245 13.69 -2.55 1.18
CA LYS A 245 14.29 -2.19 -0.11
C LYS A 245 13.29 -2.08 -1.27
N SER A 246 12.00 -1.99 -0.94
CA SER A 246 10.85 -1.94 -1.84
C SER A 246 9.65 -1.35 -1.09
N LEU A 247 8.50 -1.17 -1.76
CA LEU A 247 7.24 -0.84 -1.11
C LEU A 247 6.36 -2.09 -1.03
N PRO A 248 6.21 -2.72 0.14
CA PRO A 248 5.28 -3.84 0.32
C PRO A 248 3.83 -3.40 0.14
N SER A 249 2.97 -4.32 -0.32
CA SER A 249 1.55 -4.04 -0.60
C SER A 249 0.79 -3.54 0.62
N PHE A 250 1.03 -4.10 1.81
CA PHE A 250 0.38 -3.64 3.06
C PHE A 250 0.68 -2.16 3.37
N VAL A 251 1.90 -1.69 3.05
CA VAL A 251 2.27 -0.27 3.24
C VAL A 251 1.53 0.61 2.24
N ILE A 252 1.38 0.14 0.99
CA ILE A 252 0.68 0.87 -0.07
C ILE A 252 -0.82 0.99 0.24
N GLU A 253 -1.41 -0.02 0.86
CA GLU A 253 -2.81 -0.04 1.28
C GLU A 253 -3.08 0.88 2.46
N GLU A 254 -2.21 0.87 3.47
CA GLU A 254 -2.33 1.70 4.68
C GLU A 254 -1.85 3.14 4.53
N ALA A 255 -1.17 3.50 3.43
CA ALA A 255 -0.64 4.86 3.22
C ALA A 255 -1.74 5.92 2.97
N ILE A 256 -3.02 5.57 3.15
CA ILE A 256 -4.20 6.38 2.90
C ILE A 256 -4.94 6.67 4.20
#